data_AF-A0A382I0X0-F1
#
_entry.id   AF-A0A382I0X0-F1
#
_cell.length_a   1.000
_cell.length_b   1.000
_cell.length_c   1.000
_cell.angle_alpha   90.00
_cell.angle_beta   90.00
_cell.angle_gamma   90.00
#
_symmetry.space_group_name_H-M   'P 1'
#
loop_
_entity.id
_entity.type
_entity.pdbx_description
1 polymer ?
#
loop_
_entity_poly.entity_id
_entity_poly.type
_entity_poly.pdbx_seq_one_letter_code
_entity_poly.pdbx_strand_id
1 'polypeptide(L)'
;GRNLKLRHELIGRELDRLRAVDAAKKLRQIKSEKTLKEEKHNHDSSETADLAKSQSTLKNEISTIEAEKSAFTVKLNAFQQAKSDIEKGLSTEQEKCNNAISQIRISEKRLLQNQNRLPDIATELEKMNQDQGRVDSELEDVKRSIHKLNGEKNLMDKKIESNDSKIKSVLDHQSELAGKKNVIDKKIQVLQDELHNAIIVKSQTASQKNTIENKINDNITKHKNIDNELTNLKRSSDKFSQATSDKRSREIELKISKLSEQRKKMENDLVELELILDKSSKAGHRYNEKIKLVKDVMHEDYTISQLKGDAKKLGILGFVYEVLSWNKQYERAVLATCADWIKATIVPDFETLVSLAQVARNRRLPKLKIIPLNAIPEFRMKMPKTSGLLGVLSDYVKCDREYLPIARFLFGNIILTQTGKDAHQLSKAGYKAVSINGEFFESKTNAITIDINSK
;
A
#
# COMPACT_ATOMS: atom_id res chain seq x y z
N GLY A 1 -170.31 -105.66 -27.94
CA GLY A 1 -170.04 -104.30 -28.48
C GLY A 1 -170.83 -103.25 -27.72
N ARG A 2 -170.36 -101.99 -27.76
CA ARG A 2 -170.95 -100.72 -27.26
C ARG A 2 -170.55 -100.19 -25.86
N ASN A 3 -170.09 -101.00 -24.90
CA ASN A 3 -169.73 -100.49 -23.56
C ASN A 3 -168.26 -100.00 -23.41
N LEU A 4 -167.31 -100.58 -24.16
CA LEU A 4 -165.88 -100.21 -24.06
C LEU A 4 -165.51 -98.86 -24.67
N LYS A 5 -166.28 -98.33 -25.64
CA LYS A 5 -165.94 -97.09 -26.35
C LYS A 5 -166.24 -95.82 -25.53
N LEU A 6 -167.30 -95.84 -24.72
CA LEU A 6 -167.70 -94.70 -23.87
C LEU A 6 -166.74 -94.46 -22.69
N ARG A 7 -166.08 -95.51 -22.19
CA ARG A 7 -165.11 -95.40 -21.08
C ARG A 7 -163.82 -94.71 -21.50
N HIS A 8 -163.41 -94.83 -22.76
CA HIS A 8 -162.18 -94.22 -23.26
C HIS A 8 -162.32 -92.70 -23.48
N GLU A 9 -163.47 -92.24 -23.98
CA GLU A 9 -163.72 -90.80 -24.16
C GLU A 9 -163.80 -90.03 -22.83
N LEU A 10 -164.33 -90.64 -21.77
CA LEU A 10 -164.42 -89.99 -20.45
C LEU A 10 -163.02 -89.77 -19.83
N ILE A 11 -162.13 -90.75 -19.94
CA ILE A 11 -160.75 -90.66 -19.42
C ILE A 11 -159.93 -89.61 -20.19
N GLY A 12 -160.16 -89.47 -21.51
CA GLY A 12 -159.47 -88.47 -22.33
C GLY A 12 -159.76 -87.02 -21.90
N ARG A 13 -161.02 -86.68 -21.62
CA ARG A 13 -161.39 -85.31 -21.18
C ARG A 13 -160.79 -84.95 -19.83
N GLU A 14 -160.73 -85.89 -18.89
CA GLU A 14 -160.18 -85.64 -17.57
C GLU A 14 -158.66 -85.39 -17.62
N LEU A 15 -157.96 -86.06 -18.55
CA LEU A 15 -156.54 -85.87 -18.81
C LEU A 15 -156.21 -84.48 -19.38
N ASP A 16 -157.02 -83.99 -20.32
CA ASP A 16 -156.82 -82.65 -20.91
C ASP A 16 -157.08 -81.53 -19.91
N ARG A 17 -158.08 -81.70 -19.03
CA ARG A 17 -158.33 -80.76 -17.93
C ARG A 17 -157.13 -80.66 -16.98
N LEU A 18 -156.54 -81.80 -16.60
CA LEU A 18 -155.35 -81.83 -15.74
C LEU A 18 -154.13 -81.18 -16.40
N ARG A 19 -153.92 -81.38 -17.71
CA ARG A 19 -152.83 -80.72 -18.46
C ARG A 19 -153.00 -79.20 -18.52
N ALA A 20 -154.21 -78.71 -18.71
CA ALA A 20 -154.49 -77.27 -18.74
C ALA A 20 -154.21 -76.59 -17.39
N VAL A 21 -154.57 -77.25 -16.28
CA VAL A 21 -154.29 -76.75 -14.92
C VAL A 21 -152.79 -76.71 -14.63
N ASP A 22 -152.03 -77.74 -15.03
CA ASP A 22 -150.58 -77.76 -14.86
C ASP A 22 -149.89 -76.64 -15.67
N ALA A 23 -150.33 -76.42 -16.92
CA ALA A 23 -149.83 -75.35 -17.77
C ALA A 23 -150.10 -73.95 -17.17
N ALA A 24 -151.31 -73.71 -16.65
CA ALA A 24 -151.65 -72.44 -16.01
C ALA A 24 -150.82 -72.20 -14.73
N LYS A 25 -150.53 -73.25 -13.96
CA LYS A 25 -149.70 -73.17 -12.75
C LYS A 25 -148.25 -72.81 -13.10
N LYS A 26 -147.67 -73.43 -14.13
CA LYS A 26 -146.33 -73.10 -14.65
C LYS A 26 -146.26 -71.65 -15.17
N LEU A 27 -147.29 -71.20 -15.88
CA LEU A 27 -147.32 -69.84 -16.43
C LEU A 27 -147.40 -68.78 -15.32
N ARG A 28 -148.14 -69.07 -14.24
CA ARG A 28 -148.19 -68.21 -13.05
C ARG A 28 -146.82 -68.15 -12.34
N GLN A 29 -146.12 -69.28 -12.23
CA GLN A 29 -144.78 -69.36 -11.65
C GLN A 29 -143.74 -68.58 -12.48
N ILE A 30 -143.75 -68.74 -13.81
CA ILE A 30 -142.86 -68.00 -14.71
C ILE A 30 -143.13 -66.50 -14.61
N LYS A 31 -144.40 -66.09 -14.50
CA LYS A 31 -144.75 -64.68 -14.38
C LYS A 31 -144.26 -64.07 -13.07
N SER A 32 -144.37 -64.80 -11.95
CA SER A 32 -143.80 -64.35 -10.67
C SER A 32 -142.27 -64.33 -10.67
N GLU A 33 -141.62 -65.29 -11.34
CA GLU A 33 -140.16 -65.30 -11.47
C GLU A 33 -139.66 -64.15 -12.36
N LYS A 34 -140.42 -63.80 -13.41
CA LYS A 34 -140.12 -62.65 -14.27
C LYS A 34 -140.18 -61.35 -13.49
N THR A 35 -141.24 -61.12 -12.73
CA THR A 35 -141.38 -59.88 -11.94
C THR A 35 -140.27 -59.75 -10.89
N LEU A 36 -139.93 -60.85 -10.20
CA LEU A 36 -138.81 -60.85 -9.24
C LEU A 36 -137.45 -60.55 -9.89
N LYS A 37 -137.21 -61.05 -11.12
CA LYS A 37 -135.97 -60.75 -11.86
C LYS A 37 -135.92 -59.32 -12.39
N GLU A 38 -137.06 -58.77 -12.83
CA GLU A 38 -137.15 -57.35 -13.25
C GLU A 38 -136.92 -56.41 -12.07
N GLU A 39 -137.49 -56.71 -10.90
CA GLU A 39 -137.24 -55.94 -9.67
C GLU A 39 -135.76 -55.99 -9.26
N LYS A 40 -135.12 -57.17 -9.28
CA LYS A 40 -133.67 -57.30 -9.03
C LYS A 40 -132.83 -56.52 -10.03
N HIS A 41 -133.12 -56.64 -11.33
CA HIS A 41 -132.37 -55.92 -12.36
C HIS A 41 -132.45 -54.39 -12.17
N ASN A 42 -133.64 -53.87 -11.85
CA ASN A 42 -133.81 -52.44 -11.62
C ASN A 42 -133.09 -51.97 -10.35
N HIS A 43 -133.08 -52.79 -9.30
CA HIS A 43 -132.30 -52.51 -8.09
C HIS A 43 -130.79 -52.48 -8.39
N ASP A 44 -130.25 -53.52 -9.01
CA ASP A 44 -128.83 -53.63 -9.37
C ASP A 44 -128.41 -52.52 -10.34
N SER A 45 -129.29 -52.14 -11.28
CA SER A 45 -129.06 -51.01 -12.20
C SER A 45 -129.04 -49.65 -11.50
N SER A 46 -129.84 -49.47 -10.44
CA SER A 46 -129.79 -48.26 -9.61
C SER A 46 -128.50 -48.23 -8.79
N GLU A 47 -128.15 -49.35 -8.16
CA GLU A 47 -126.95 -49.45 -7.32
C GLU A 47 -125.66 -49.25 -8.13
N THR A 48 -125.59 -49.81 -9.35
CA THR A 48 -124.46 -49.57 -10.27
C THR A 48 -124.36 -48.11 -10.71
N ALA A 49 -125.49 -47.40 -10.91
CA ALA A 49 -125.47 -45.98 -11.22
C ALA A 49 -124.97 -45.13 -10.03
N ASP A 50 -125.34 -45.50 -8.80
CA ASP A 50 -124.89 -44.81 -7.59
C ASP A 50 -123.41 -45.08 -7.28
N LEU A 51 -122.93 -46.31 -7.52
CA LEU A 51 -121.51 -46.66 -7.44
C LEU A 51 -120.70 -45.91 -8.51
N ALA A 52 -121.22 -45.75 -9.73
CA ALA A 52 -120.55 -44.99 -10.78
C ALA A 52 -120.43 -43.50 -10.41
N LYS A 53 -121.46 -42.91 -9.81
CA LYS A 53 -121.39 -41.53 -9.27
C LYS A 53 -120.34 -41.44 -8.16
N SER A 54 -120.33 -42.39 -7.23
CA SER A 54 -119.36 -42.44 -6.12
C SER A 54 -117.91 -42.61 -6.61
N GLN A 55 -117.70 -43.41 -7.65
CA GLN A 55 -116.39 -43.56 -8.29
C GLN A 55 -115.94 -42.27 -8.96
N SER A 56 -116.86 -41.57 -9.63
CA SER A 56 -116.62 -40.26 -10.23
C SER A 56 -116.21 -39.22 -9.17
N THR A 57 -116.92 -39.15 -8.04
CA THR A 57 -116.57 -38.21 -6.95
C THR A 57 -115.22 -38.52 -6.33
N LEU A 58 -114.93 -39.78 -6.02
CA LEU A 58 -113.62 -40.20 -5.48
C LEU A 58 -112.47 -39.90 -6.45
N LYS A 59 -112.68 -40.10 -7.76
CA LYS A 59 -111.67 -39.79 -8.77
C LYS A 59 -111.35 -38.29 -8.81
N ASN A 60 -112.36 -37.44 -8.67
CA ASN A 60 -112.15 -36.00 -8.58
C ASN A 60 -111.40 -35.62 -7.30
N GLU A 61 -111.75 -36.22 -6.15
CA GLU A 61 -111.04 -35.99 -4.89
C GLU A 61 -109.57 -36.42 -4.95
N ILE A 62 -109.27 -37.58 -5.54
CA ILE A 62 -107.89 -38.04 -5.77
C ILE A 62 -107.14 -37.02 -6.63
N SER A 63 -107.75 -36.53 -7.71
CA SER A 63 -107.12 -35.53 -8.57
C SER A 63 -106.84 -34.21 -7.83
N THR A 64 -107.75 -33.78 -6.95
CA THR A 64 -107.51 -32.58 -6.12
C THR A 64 -106.38 -32.80 -5.10
N ILE A 65 -106.33 -33.96 -4.44
CA ILE A 65 -105.28 -34.30 -3.48
C ILE A 65 -103.92 -34.42 -4.17
N GLU A 66 -103.87 -35.00 -5.37
CA GLU A 66 -102.64 -35.07 -6.17
C GLU A 66 -102.15 -33.66 -6.56
N ALA A 67 -103.06 -32.77 -6.96
CA ALA A 67 -102.74 -31.37 -7.24
C ALA A 67 -102.18 -30.66 -5.99
N GLU A 68 -102.83 -30.81 -4.83
CA GLU A 68 -102.37 -30.24 -3.56
C GLU A 68 -101.00 -30.80 -3.13
N LYS A 69 -100.80 -32.11 -3.24
CA LYS A 69 -99.51 -32.77 -2.96
C LYS A 69 -98.41 -32.26 -3.87
N SER A 70 -98.68 -32.07 -5.16
CA SER A 70 -97.71 -31.52 -6.10
C SER A 70 -97.34 -30.08 -5.74
N ALA A 71 -98.32 -29.24 -5.42
CA ALA A 71 -98.10 -27.87 -4.99
C ALA A 71 -97.34 -27.77 -3.67
N PHE A 72 -97.64 -28.66 -2.71
CA PHE A 72 -96.90 -28.75 -1.45
C PHE A 72 -95.45 -29.18 -1.67
N THR A 73 -95.20 -30.12 -2.59
CA THR A 73 -93.85 -30.58 -2.93
C THR A 73 -93.01 -29.45 -3.53
N VAL A 74 -93.60 -28.61 -4.41
CA VAL A 74 -92.93 -27.42 -4.95
C VAL A 74 -92.58 -26.43 -3.84
N LYS A 75 -93.52 -26.16 -2.91
CA LYS A 75 -93.26 -25.28 -1.75
C LYS A 75 -92.17 -25.85 -0.83
N LEU A 76 -92.17 -27.15 -0.59
CA LEU A 76 -91.18 -27.83 0.25
C LEU A 76 -89.78 -27.74 -0.37
N ASN A 77 -89.66 -27.96 -1.68
CA ASN A 77 -88.39 -27.82 -2.39
C ASN A 77 -87.89 -26.37 -2.37
N ALA A 78 -88.77 -25.39 -2.60
CA ALA A 78 -88.42 -23.98 -2.50
C ALA A 78 -87.95 -23.60 -1.08
N PHE A 79 -88.60 -24.13 -0.04
CA PHE A 79 -88.19 -23.94 1.35
C PHE A 79 -86.82 -24.59 1.64
N GLN A 80 -86.58 -25.82 1.19
CA GLN A 80 -85.30 -26.49 1.36
C GLN A 80 -84.16 -25.75 0.64
N GLN A 81 -84.42 -25.23 -0.56
CA GLN A 81 -83.47 -24.41 -1.31
C GLN A 81 -83.15 -23.11 -0.56
N ALA A 82 -84.16 -22.36 -0.15
CA ALA A 82 -83.99 -21.13 0.63
C ALA A 82 -83.23 -21.39 1.94
N LYS A 83 -83.53 -22.50 2.64
CA LYS A 83 -82.80 -22.91 3.84
C LYS A 83 -81.32 -23.17 3.54
N SER A 84 -81.00 -23.91 2.46
CA SER A 84 -79.62 -24.18 2.07
C SER A 84 -78.86 -22.90 1.71
N ASP A 85 -79.51 -21.97 1.03
CA ASP A 85 -78.90 -20.69 0.64
C ASP A 85 -78.64 -19.81 1.88
N ILE A 86 -79.54 -19.80 2.86
CA ILE A 86 -79.33 -19.14 4.15
C ILE A 86 -78.18 -19.80 4.93
N GLU A 87 -78.11 -21.13 5.01
CA GLU A 87 -77.03 -21.85 5.69
C GLU A 87 -75.66 -21.56 5.06
N LYS A 88 -75.59 -21.53 3.72
CA LYS A 88 -74.37 -21.11 3.00
C LYS A 88 -74.01 -19.65 3.31
N GLY A 89 -74.98 -18.74 3.24
CA GLY A 89 -74.77 -17.34 3.57
C GLY A 89 -74.22 -17.15 4.98
N LEU A 90 -74.84 -17.82 5.97
CA LEU A 90 -74.39 -17.81 7.36
C LEU A 90 -72.96 -18.32 7.51
N SER A 91 -72.62 -19.43 6.85
CA SER A 91 -71.26 -20.00 6.89
C SER A 91 -70.23 -19.02 6.31
N THR A 92 -70.54 -18.37 5.19
CA THR A 92 -69.62 -17.39 4.59
C THR A 92 -69.42 -16.14 5.46
N GLU A 93 -70.48 -15.62 6.08
CA GLU A 93 -70.37 -14.47 6.98
C GLU A 93 -69.65 -14.85 8.29
N GLN A 94 -69.83 -16.07 8.78
CA GLN A 94 -69.10 -16.57 9.95
C GLN A 94 -67.59 -16.69 9.66
N GLU A 95 -67.21 -17.16 8.47
CA GLU A 95 -65.81 -17.19 8.04
C GLU A 95 -65.21 -15.79 7.94
N LYS A 96 -65.92 -14.84 7.32
CA LYS A 96 -65.49 -13.43 7.26
C LYS A 96 -65.31 -12.82 8.65
N CYS A 97 -66.25 -13.08 9.57
CA CYS A 97 -66.18 -12.61 10.95
C CYS A 97 -64.95 -13.17 11.67
N ASN A 98 -64.72 -14.48 11.57
CA ASN A 98 -63.55 -15.13 12.17
C ASN A 98 -62.23 -14.56 11.60
N ASN A 99 -62.17 -14.33 10.29
CA ASN A 99 -61.02 -13.71 9.65
C ASN A 99 -60.79 -12.28 10.14
N ALA A 100 -61.85 -11.47 10.26
CA ALA A 100 -61.76 -10.11 10.79
C ALA A 100 -61.26 -10.09 12.25
N ILE A 101 -61.79 -10.99 13.11
CA ILE A 101 -61.35 -11.13 14.50
C ILE A 101 -59.86 -11.50 14.57
N SER A 102 -59.39 -12.41 13.71
CA SER A 102 -57.98 -12.78 13.64
C SER A 102 -57.10 -11.57 13.28
N GLN A 103 -57.51 -10.78 12.29
CA GLN A 103 -56.78 -9.58 11.87
C GLN A 103 -56.75 -8.49 12.95
N ILE A 104 -57.86 -8.32 13.69
CA ILE A 104 -57.93 -7.41 14.84
C ILE A 104 -56.92 -7.84 15.90
N ARG A 105 -56.88 -9.11 16.29
CA ARG A 105 -55.92 -9.64 17.27
C ARG A 105 -54.47 -9.44 16.84
N ILE A 106 -54.16 -9.63 15.55
CA ILE A 106 -52.81 -9.38 15.01
C ILE A 106 -52.47 -7.89 15.13
N SER A 107 -53.41 -7.01 14.79
CA SER A 107 -53.22 -5.56 14.83
C SER A 107 -53.06 -5.05 16.27
N GLU A 108 -53.82 -5.57 17.22
CA GLU A 108 -53.69 -5.28 18.65
C GLU A 108 -52.31 -5.67 19.18
N LYS A 109 -51.81 -6.86 18.83
CA LYS A 109 -50.46 -7.30 19.21
C LYS A 109 -49.37 -6.37 18.65
N ARG A 110 -49.51 -5.93 17.38
CA ARG A 110 -48.58 -4.97 16.76
C ARG A 110 -48.62 -3.62 17.45
N LEU A 111 -49.81 -3.14 17.81
CA LEU A 111 -49.98 -1.86 18.51
C LEU A 111 -49.29 -1.89 19.88
N LEU A 112 -49.47 -2.98 20.64
CA LEU A 112 -48.81 -3.16 21.93
C LEU A 112 -47.28 -3.21 21.80
N GLN A 113 -46.76 -3.93 20.80
CA GLN A 113 -45.33 -3.97 20.52
C GLN A 113 -44.78 -2.58 20.19
N ASN A 114 -45.48 -1.80 19.36
CA ASN A 114 -45.07 -0.44 19.04
C ASN A 114 -45.13 0.47 20.27
N GLN A 115 -46.17 0.35 21.09
CA GLN A 115 -46.32 1.12 22.33
C GLN A 115 -45.18 0.83 23.32
N ASN A 116 -44.74 -0.42 23.42
CA ASN A 116 -43.61 -0.79 24.27
C ASN A 116 -42.25 -0.29 23.75
N ARG A 117 -42.11 -0.06 22.43
CA ARG A 117 -40.86 0.43 21.81
C ARG A 117 -40.74 1.96 21.79
N LEU A 118 -41.85 2.69 21.91
CA LEU A 118 -41.83 4.16 21.92
C LEU A 118 -40.94 4.76 23.03
N PRO A 119 -40.96 4.26 24.28
CA PRO A 119 -40.08 4.76 25.34
C PRO A 119 -38.61 4.53 25.02
N ASP A 120 -38.25 3.34 24.52
CA ASP A 120 -36.86 3.02 24.17
C ASP A 120 -36.33 4.00 23.12
N ILE A 121 -37.12 4.23 22.06
CA ILE A 121 -36.77 5.20 21.00
C ILE A 121 -36.65 6.62 21.57
N ALA A 122 -37.54 7.02 22.48
CA ALA A 122 -37.46 8.33 23.13
C ALA A 122 -36.16 8.48 23.95
N THR A 123 -35.77 7.46 24.72
CA THR A 123 -34.52 7.48 25.48
C THR A 123 -33.28 7.49 24.58
N GLU A 124 -33.32 6.79 23.45
CA GLU A 124 -32.24 6.78 22.48
C GLU A 124 -32.08 8.15 21.83
N LEU A 125 -33.18 8.82 21.48
CA LEU A 125 -33.19 10.18 20.94
C LEU A 125 -32.63 11.19 21.95
N GLU A 126 -32.98 11.07 23.23
CA GLU A 126 -32.44 11.92 24.29
C GLU A 126 -30.92 11.75 24.45
N LYS A 127 -30.42 10.51 24.42
CA LYS A 127 -28.97 10.24 24.42
C LYS A 127 -28.27 10.83 23.20
N MET A 128 -28.84 10.68 22.01
CA MET A 128 -28.29 11.26 20.79
C MET A 128 -28.19 12.79 20.88
N ASN A 129 -29.19 13.46 21.46
CA ASN A 129 -29.15 14.91 21.67
C ASN A 129 -28.06 15.32 22.69
N GLN A 130 -27.88 14.54 23.76
CA GLN A 130 -26.81 14.79 24.74
C GLN A 130 -25.42 14.61 24.11
N ASP A 131 -25.22 13.54 23.33
CA ASP A 131 -23.97 13.31 22.62
C ASP A 131 -23.70 14.41 21.57
N GLN A 132 -24.73 14.88 20.86
CA GLN A 132 -24.61 16.02 19.95
C GLN A 132 -24.12 17.27 20.68
N GLY A 133 -24.71 17.60 21.84
CA GLY A 133 -24.27 18.74 22.65
C GLY A 133 -22.82 18.62 23.13
N ARG A 134 -22.35 17.41 23.45
CA ARG A 134 -20.94 17.16 23.80
C ARG A 134 -20.02 17.43 22.61
N VAL A 135 -20.35 16.89 21.44
CA VAL A 135 -19.58 17.08 20.20
C VAL A 135 -19.50 18.55 19.82
N ASP A 136 -20.60 19.30 19.93
CA ASP A 136 -20.63 20.73 19.63
C ASP A 136 -19.70 21.52 20.58
N SER A 137 -19.66 21.18 21.87
CA SER A 137 -18.74 21.81 22.83
C SER A 137 -17.27 21.51 22.51
N GLU A 138 -16.94 20.25 22.20
CA GLU A 138 -15.58 19.86 21.81
C GLU A 138 -15.14 20.58 20.52
N LEU A 139 -16.06 20.76 19.58
CA LEU A 139 -15.80 21.45 18.31
C LEU A 139 -15.49 22.94 18.52
N GLU A 140 -16.18 23.61 19.43
CA GLU A 140 -15.88 25.00 19.80
C GLU A 140 -14.51 25.15 20.51
N ASP A 141 -14.14 24.20 21.37
CA ASP A 141 -12.83 24.19 22.02
C ASP A 141 -11.68 23.98 21.02
N VAL A 142 -11.89 23.09 20.04
CA VAL A 142 -10.94 22.89 18.93
C VAL A 142 -10.82 24.16 18.09
N LYS A 143 -11.93 24.82 17.73
CA LYS A 143 -11.89 26.11 17.01
C LYS A 143 -11.11 27.17 17.77
N ARG A 144 -11.33 27.31 19.08
CA ARG A 144 -10.59 28.25 19.93
C ARG A 144 -9.09 27.96 19.94
N SER A 145 -8.73 26.68 20.03
CA SER A 145 -7.33 26.23 19.99
C SER A 145 -6.66 26.53 18.65
N ILE A 146 -7.36 26.29 17.54
CA ILE A 146 -6.89 26.64 16.19
C ILE A 146 -6.67 28.16 16.07
N HIS A 147 -7.59 28.98 16.55
CA HIS A 147 -7.43 30.44 16.51
C HIS A 147 -6.21 30.89 17.32
N LYS A 148 -5.98 30.32 18.51
CA LYS A 148 -4.81 30.62 19.34
C LYS A 148 -3.50 30.25 18.62
N LEU A 149 -3.42 29.04 18.07
CA LEU A 149 -2.26 28.57 17.30
C LEU A 149 -1.98 29.45 16.08
N ASN A 150 -3.01 29.91 15.38
CA ASN A 150 -2.84 30.80 14.23
C ASN A 150 -2.30 32.18 14.65
N GLY A 151 -2.70 32.68 15.83
CA GLY A 151 -2.12 33.88 16.43
C GLY A 151 -0.64 33.72 16.78
N GLU A 152 -0.27 32.60 17.40
CA GLU A 152 1.12 32.27 17.72
C GLU A 152 1.99 32.11 16.47
N LYS A 153 1.46 31.46 15.42
CA LYS A 153 2.10 31.36 14.11
C LYS A 153 2.44 32.73 13.53
N ASN A 154 1.47 33.64 13.48
CA ASN A 154 1.68 34.99 12.93
C ASN A 154 2.74 35.78 13.72
N LEU A 155 2.83 35.59 15.05
CA LEU A 155 3.89 36.19 15.86
C LEU A 155 5.27 35.59 15.54
N MET A 156 5.33 34.29 15.28
CA MET A 156 6.55 33.60 14.89
C MET A 156 7.03 34.06 13.50
N ASP A 157 6.12 34.20 12.54
CA ASP A 157 6.41 34.68 11.18
C ASP A 157 7.03 36.09 11.22
N LYS A 158 6.48 37.01 12.01
CA LYS A 158 7.07 38.35 12.22
C LYS A 158 8.47 38.30 12.84
N LYS A 159 8.75 37.35 13.74
CA LYS A 159 10.09 37.17 14.33
C LYS A 159 11.08 36.64 13.29
N ILE A 160 10.64 35.72 12.42
CA ILE A 160 11.45 35.20 11.31
C ILE A 160 11.82 36.34 10.36
N GLU A 161 10.84 37.14 9.91
CA GLU A 161 11.10 38.31 9.05
C GLU A 161 12.10 39.30 9.68
N SER A 162 11.96 39.57 10.98
CA SER A 162 12.91 40.43 11.70
C SER A 162 14.32 39.82 11.74
N ASN A 163 14.45 38.51 12.00
CA ASN A 163 15.75 37.86 12.02
C ASN A 163 16.38 37.79 10.64
N ASP A 164 15.61 37.55 9.59
CA ASP A 164 16.10 37.56 8.21
C ASP A 164 16.63 38.95 7.83
N SER A 165 15.95 40.02 8.24
CA SER A 165 16.43 41.39 8.04
C SER A 165 17.77 41.66 8.76
N LYS A 166 17.96 41.10 9.97
CA LYS A 166 19.22 41.20 10.72
C LYS A 166 20.33 40.39 10.06
N ILE A 167 20.04 39.17 9.61
CA ILE A 167 21.00 38.32 8.91
C ILE A 167 21.49 39.02 7.64
N LYS A 168 20.57 39.62 6.87
CA LYS A 168 20.93 40.39 5.68
C LYS A 168 21.88 41.54 6.01
N SER A 169 21.59 42.33 7.05
CA SER A 169 22.46 43.41 7.51
C SER A 169 23.86 42.91 7.91
N VAL A 170 23.94 41.77 8.63
CA VAL A 170 25.22 41.15 9.00
C VAL A 170 26.02 40.69 7.78
N LEU A 171 25.36 40.09 6.78
CA LEU A 171 26.01 39.65 5.53
C LEU A 171 26.55 40.83 4.71
N ASP A 172 25.79 41.94 4.64
CA ASP A 172 26.23 43.17 3.99
C ASP A 172 27.48 43.73 4.69
N HIS A 173 27.47 43.76 6.03
CA HIS A 173 28.61 44.24 6.82
C HIS A 173 29.83 43.32 6.71
N GLN A 174 29.63 42.01 6.68
CA GLN A 174 30.69 41.03 6.46
C GLN A 174 31.33 41.21 5.07
N SER A 175 30.53 41.49 4.05
CA SER A 175 31.01 41.76 2.69
C SER A 175 31.85 43.05 2.65
N GLU A 176 31.41 44.10 3.32
CA GLU A 176 32.18 45.35 3.45
C GLU A 176 33.53 45.13 4.17
N LEU A 177 33.52 44.38 5.27
CA LEU A 177 34.73 44.02 6.02
C LEU A 177 35.69 43.16 5.20
N ALA A 178 35.19 42.19 4.44
CA ALA A 178 36.01 41.39 3.53
C ALA A 178 36.67 42.26 2.45
N GLY A 179 35.94 43.25 1.93
CA GLY A 179 36.49 44.27 1.03
C GLY A 179 37.63 45.07 1.66
N LYS A 180 37.41 45.60 2.88
CA LYS A 180 38.44 46.34 3.63
C LYS A 180 39.66 45.47 3.93
N LYS A 181 39.45 44.22 4.33
CA LYS A 181 40.53 43.24 4.59
C LYS A 181 41.39 43.03 3.34
N ASN A 182 40.77 42.79 2.18
CA ASN A 182 41.51 42.62 0.92
C ASN A 182 42.38 43.83 0.57
N VAL A 183 41.91 45.05 0.86
CA VAL A 183 42.71 46.27 0.66
C VAL A 183 43.91 46.32 1.62
N ILE A 184 43.71 45.95 2.89
CA ILE A 184 44.78 45.89 3.88
C ILE A 184 45.80 44.80 3.54
N ASP A 185 45.35 43.60 3.16
CA ASP A 185 46.22 42.49 2.79
C ASP A 185 47.13 42.87 1.60
N LYS A 186 46.58 43.57 0.59
CA LYS A 186 47.39 44.13 -0.50
C LYS A 186 48.44 45.12 -0.01
N LYS A 187 48.10 46.01 0.93
CA LYS A 187 49.07 46.95 1.53
C LYS A 187 50.15 46.23 2.33
N ILE A 188 49.79 45.20 3.10
CA ILE A 188 50.73 44.37 3.84
C ILE A 188 51.71 43.70 2.87
N GLN A 189 51.21 43.17 1.75
CA GLN A 189 52.05 42.54 0.74
C GLN A 189 53.07 43.53 0.15
N VAL A 190 52.62 44.73 -0.23
CA VAL A 190 53.52 45.80 -0.70
C VAL A 190 54.59 46.14 0.34
N LEU A 191 54.21 46.32 1.61
CA LEU A 191 55.16 46.61 2.69
C LEU A 191 56.13 45.44 2.95
N GLN A 192 55.69 44.19 2.80
CA GLN A 192 56.55 43.01 2.91
C GLN A 192 57.59 42.99 1.78
N ASP A 193 57.18 43.31 0.55
CA ASP A 193 58.07 43.40 -0.60
C ASP A 193 59.10 44.53 -0.41
N GLU A 194 58.67 45.70 0.06
CA GLU A 194 59.55 46.83 0.40
C GLU A 194 60.56 46.46 1.50
N LEU A 195 60.10 45.79 2.57
CA LEU A 195 60.95 45.32 3.65
C LEU A 195 61.98 44.30 3.14
N HIS A 196 61.56 43.36 2.30
CA HIS A 196 62.45 42.37 1.70
C HIS A 196 63.55 43.04 0.86
N ASN A 197 63.18 44.01 0.03
CA ASN A 197 64.12 44.81 -0.75
C ASN A 197 65.10 45.58 0.16
N ALA A 198 64.62 46.21 1.24
CA ALA A 198 65.47 46.91 2.18
C ALA A 198 66.47 45.97 2.89
N ILE A 199 66.05 44.75 3.24
CA ILE A 199 66.93 43.72 3.82
C ILE A 199 68.02 43.31 2.82
N ILE A 200 67.68 43.13 1.54
CA ILE A 200 68.66 42.82 0.48
C ILE A 200 69.67 43.96 0.33
N VAL A 201 69.20 45.21 0.26
CA VAL A 201 70.10 46.36 0.14
C VAL A 201 71.01 46.47 1.37
N LYS A 202 70.47 46.25 2.57
CA LYS A 202 71.27 46.24 3.81
C LYS A 202 72.32 45.13 3.81
N SER A 203 71.97 43.92 3.37
CA SER A 203 72.90 42.79 3.33
C SER A 203 74.02 43.02 2.30
N GLN A 204 73.68 43.56 1.12
CA GLN A 204 74.65 43.99 0.12
C GLN A 204 75.58 45.09 0.64
N THR A 205 75.03 46.08 1.33
CA THR A 205 75.82 47.17 1.93
C THR A 205 76.76 46.63 3.02
N ALA A 206 76.31 45.69 3.85
CA ALA A 206 77.14 45.04 4.85
C ALA A 206 78.27 44.21 4.22
N SER A 207 77.99 43.50 3.12
CA SER A 207 79.02 42.72 2.41
C SER A 207 80.06 43.64 1.76
N GLN A 208 79.62 44.76 1.17
CA GLN A 208 80.50 45.79 0.63
C GLN A 208 81.37 46.41 1.73
N LYS A 209 80.77 46.73 2.90
CA LYS A 209 81.51 47.21 4.06
C LYS A 209 82.60 46.22 4.48
N ASN A 210 82.26 44.95 4.70
CA ASN A 210 83.23 43.92 5.06
C ASN A 210 84.34 43.79 4.00
N THR A 211 83.99 43.89 2.72
CA THR A 211 84.97 43.86 1.62
C THR A 211 85.93 45.05 1.70
N ILE A 212 85.42 46.26 1.96
CA ILE A 212 86.24 47.46 2.14
C ILE A 212 87.11 47.34 3.41
N GLU A 213 86.54 46.85 4.50
CA GLU A 213 87.24 46.67 5.78
C GLU A 213 88.37 45.64 5.67
N ASN A 214 88.14 44.54 4.94
CA ASN A 214 89.18 43.59 4.57
C ASN A 214 90.26 44.24 3.70
N LYS A 215 89.89 45.03 2.68
CA LYS A 215 90.87 45.78 1.86
C LYS A 215 91.69 46.78 2.69
N ILE A 216 91.07 47.44 3.68
CA ILE A 216 91.76 48.33 4.60
C ILE A 216 92.74 47.53 5.47
N ASN A 217 92.32 46.41 6.05
CA ASN A 217 93.19 45.56 6.86
C ASN A 217 94.35 44.98 6.03
N ASP A 218 94.09 44.55 4.79
CA ASP A 218 95.11 44.11 3.85
C ASP A 218 96.09 45.23 3.53
N ASN A 219 95.61 46.46 3.36
CA ASN A 219 96.48 47.62 3.14
C ASN A 219 97.25 48.01 4.40
N ILE A 220 96.66 47.94 5.60
CA ILE A 220 97.36 48.19 6.86
C ILE A 220 98.45 47.15 7.09
N THR A 221 98.15 45.87 6.84
CA THR A 221 99.14 44.79 6.94
C THR A 221 100.23 44.94 5.88
N LYS A 222 99.88 45.29 4.63
CA LYS A 222 100.87 45.66 3.61
C LYS A 222 101.70 46.86 4.03
N HIS A 223 101.12 47.90 4.61
CA HIS A 223 101.85 49.09 5.06
C HIS A 223 102.79 48.76 6.22
N LYS A 224 102.34 47.95 7.19
CA LYS A 224 103.20 47.41 8.24
C LYS A 224 104.31 46.54 7.69
N ASN A 225 104.02 45.71 6.69
CA ASN A 225 105.01 44.89 6.02
C ASN A 225 106.00 45.76 5.24
N ILE A 226 105.55 46.83 4.58
CA ILE A 226 106.41 47.79 3.88
C ILE A 226 107.24 48.59 4.89
N ASP A 227 106.69 49.02 6.02
CA ASP A 227 107.47 49.68 7.08
C ASP A 227 108.48 48.72 7.71
N ASN A 228 108.09 47.47 7.94
CA ASN A 228 108.99 46.41 8.38
C ASN A 228 110.03 46.08 7.31
N GLU A 229 109.66 46.08 6.04
CA GLU A 229 110.56 45.90 4.91
C GLU A 229 111.45 47.12 4.75
N LEU A 230 111.02 48.34 5.06
CA LEU A 230 111.78 49.58 4.96
C LEU A 230 112.75 49.72 6.13
N THR A 231 112.35 49.29 7.32
CA THR A 231 113.25 49.13 8.47
C THR A 231 114.20 47.97 8.24
N ASN A 232 113.73 46.86 7.67
CA ASN A 232 114.58 45.74 7.24
C ASN A 232 115.39 46.08 5.99
N LEU A 233 115.04 47.05 5.15
CA LEU A 233 115.77 47.56 3.97
C LEU A 233 116.74 48.66 4.37
N LYS A 234 116.49 49.36 5.47
CA LYS A 234 117.53 50.15 6.14
C LYS A 234 118.54 49.19 6.77
N ARG A 235 118.07 48.21 7.55
CA ARG A 235 118.90 47.19 8.18
C ARG A 235 119.55 46.22 7.19
N SER A 236 118.92 45.98 6.05
CA SER A 236 119.48 45.22 4.94
C SER A 236 120.23 46.12 3.99
N SER A 237 119.97 47.40 3.77
CA SER A 237 120.98 48.31 3.19
C SER A 237 122.27 48.28 4.04
N ASP A 238 122.13 48.23 5.36
CA ASP A 238 123.23 48.05 6.31
C ASP A 238 123.84 46.62 6.31
N LYS A 239 123.13 45.59 5.80
CA LYS A 239 123.57 44.18 5.70
C LYS A 239 123.76 43.64 4.27
N PHE A 240 123.39 44.39 3.24
CA PHE A 240 123.41 44.15 1.78
C PHE A 240 124.57 44.94 1.16
N SER A 241 125.25 45.74 1.99
CA SER A 241 126.71 45.77 2.07
C SER A 241 127.37 44.38 2.29
N GLN A 242 126.61 43.34 2.63
CA GLN A 242 127.15 42.06 3.13
C GLN A 242 126.40 40.79 2.67
N ALA A 243 126.01 40.75 1.39
CA ALA A 243 125.75 39.54 0.59
C ALA A 243 124.29 39.16 0.25
N THR A 244 124.23 38.43 -0.85
CA THR A 244 123.14 38.24 -1.81
C THR A 244 122.50 36.84 -1.73
N SER A 245 121.23 36.73 -2.18
CA SER A 245 120.62 35.64 -2.99
C SER A 245 119.54 34.69 -2.39
N ASP A 246 118.31 34.80 -2.95
CA ASP A 246 117.29 33.79 -3.39
C ASP A 246 116.67 32.75 -2.40
N LYS A 247 115.45 32.16 -2.54
CA LYS A 247 114.27 32.16 -3.46
C LYS A 247 113.17 31.27 -2.82
N ARG A 248 111.86 31.54 -3.01
CA ARG A 248 110.73 30.54 -3.13
C ARG A 248 109.35 31.21 -3.28
N SER A 249 108.86 31.42 -4.51
CA SER A 249 107.52 32.02 -4.77
C SER A 249 106.61 31.22 -5.70
N ARG A 250 107.07 30.12 -6.33
CA ARG A 250 106.28 29.40 -7.35
C ARG A 250 105.32 28.31 -6.85
N GLU A 251 105.40 27.88 -5.60
CA GLU A 251 104.51 26.83 -5.08
C GLU A 251 103.11 27.34 -4.66
N ILE A 252 102.99 28.64 -4.37
CA ILE A 252 101.75 29.24 -3.82
C ILE A 252 100.70 29.47 -4.92
N GLU A 253 101.13 29.86 -6.12
CA GLU A 253 100.22 30.17 -7.24
C GLU A 253 99.45 28.94 -7.75
N LEU A 254 100.10 27.77 -7.76
CA LEU A 254 99.46 26.52 -8.20
C LEU A 254 98.35 26.05 -7.25
N LYS A 255 98.45 26.37 -5.96
CA LYS A 255 97.45 25.97 -4.95
C LYS A 255 96.19 26.84 -4.99
N ILE A 256 96.35 28.12 -5.32
CA ILE A 256 95.25 29.08 -5.43
C ILE A 256 94.36 28.75 -6.65
N SER A 257 94.97 28.38 -7.78
CA SER A 257 94.19 28.01 -8.99
C SER A 257 93.32 26.78 -8.75
N LYS A 258 93.82 25.77 -8.04
CA LYS A 258 93.07 24.52 -7.77
C LYS A 258 91.83 24.74 -6.88
N LEU A 259 91.91 25.64 -5.91
CA LEU A 259 90.80 25.95 -5.00
C LEU A 259 89.70 26.80 -5.67
N SER A 260 90.09 27.70 -6.58
CA SER A 260 89.15 28.51 -7.37
C SER A 260 88.23 27.64 -8.24
N GLU A 261 88.80 26.60 -8.86
CA GLU A 261 88.09 25.71 -9.76
C GLU A 261 87.10 24.80 -9.01
N GLN A 262 87.46 24.35 -7.80
CA GLN A 262 86.56 23.61 -6.92
C GLN A 262 85.34 24.44 -6.48
N ARG A 263 85.54 25.73 -6.20
CA ARG A 263 84.45 26.64 -5.81
C ARG A 263 83.43 26.80 -6.94
N LYS A 264 83.91 26.97 -8.18
CA LYS A 264 83.05 27.16 -9.36
C LYS A 264 82.20 25.92 -9.66
N LYS A 265 82.73 24.72 -9.40
CA LYS A 265 81.98 23.47 -9.53
C LYS A 265 80.84 23.39 -8.50
N MET A 266 81.14 23.72 -7.24
CA MET A 266 80.17 23.63 -6.15
C MET A 266 79.00 24.63 -6.30
N GLU A 267 79.25 25.80 -6.87
CA GLU A 267 78.20 26.79 -7.20
C GLU A 267 77.22 26.26 -8.26
N ASN A 268 77.74 25.61 -9.31
CA ASN A 268 76.91 25.02 -10.35
C ASN A 268 76.06 23.85 -9.82
N ASP A 269 76.66 22.99 -8.99
CA ASP A 269 75.96 21.88 -8.35
C ASP A 269 74.79 22.38 -7.46
N LEU A 270 74.96 23.54 -6.82
CA LEU A 270 73.94 24.14 -5.95
C LEU A 270 72.74 24.66 -6.77
N VAL A 271 72.99 25.33 -7.90
CA VAL A 271 71.94 25.80 -8.83
C VAL A 271 71.16 24.62 -9.42
N GLU A 272 71.83 23.53 -9.76
CA GLU A 272 71.16 22.32 -10.27
C GLU A 272 70.27 21.66 -9.20
N LEU A 273 70.75 21.59 -7.96
CA LEU A 273 69.97 21.07 -6.83
C LEU A 273 68.73 21.92 -6.53
N GLU A 274 68.81 23.24 -6.66
CA GLU A 274 67.68 24.15 -6.46
C GLU A 274 66.60 23.98 -7.55
N LEU A 275 67.02 23.76 -8.81
CA LEU A 275 66.14 23.40 -9.92
C LEU A 275 65.44 22.05 -9.71
N ILE A 276 66.15 21.05 -9.17
CA ILE A 276 65.58 19.74 -8.83
C ILE A 276 64.56 19.89 -7.68
N LEU A 277 64.87 20.70 -6.67
CA LEU A 277 63.99 20.97 -5.53
C LEU A 277 62.68 21.64 -5.95
N ASP A 278 62.75 22.67 -6.79
CA ASP A 278 61.55 23.37 -7.30
C ASP A 278 60.67 22.45 -8.17
N LYS A 279 61.27 21.65 -9.05
CA LYS A 279 60.54 20.65 -9.86
C LYS A 279 59.87 19.59 -8.98
N SER A 280 60.57 19.10 -7.95
CA SER A 280 60.05 18.10 -7.02
C SER A 280 58.90 18.66 -6.17
N SER A 281 59.05 19.89 -5.66
CA SER A 281 58.00 20.57 -4.90
C SER A 281 56.73 20.79 -5.72
N LYS A 282 56.87 21.32 -6.95
CA LYS A 282 55.74 21.52 -7.88
C LYS A 282 55.04 20.21 -8.25
N ALA A 283 55.81 19.15 -8.48
CA ALA A 283 55.24 17.82 -8.72
C ALA A 283 54.50 17.29 -7.49
N GLY A 284 55.10 17.40 -6.30
CA GLY A 284 54.51 17.01 -5.03
C GLY A 284 53.19 17.73 -4.75
N HIS A 285 53.14 19.04 -4.96
CA HIS A 285 51.92 19.83 -4.82
C HIS A 285 50.81 19.38 -5.79
N ARG A 286 51.14 19.18 -7.08
CA ARG A 286 50.17 18.68 -8.07
C ARG A 286 49.63 17.30 -7.73
N TYR A 287 50.46 16.40 -7.22
CA TYR A 287 50.00 15.08 -6.77
C TYR A 287 49.13 15.19 -5.53
N ASN A 288 49.48 16.06 -4.58
CA ASN A 288 48.69 16.25 -3.38
C ASN A 288 47.30 16.85 -3.68
N GLU A 289 47.21 17.78 -4.63
CA GLU A 289 45.94 18.32 -5.14
C GLU A 289 45.10 17.25 -5.85
N LYS A 290 45.71 16.41 -6.69
CA LYS A 290 45.02 15.27 -7.32
C LYS A 290 44.53 14.27 -6.28
N ILE A 291 45.34 13.95 -5.27
CA ILE A 291 44.96 13.06 -4.17
C ILE A 291 43.82 13.67 -3.36
N LYS A 292 43.86 14.97 -3.10
CA LYS A 292 42.78 15.69 -2.40
C LYS A 292 41.47 15.64 -3.21
N LEU A 293 41.51 15.92 -4.51
CA LEU A 293 40.35 15.84 -5.40
C LEU A 293 39.77 14.42 -5.43
N VAL A 294 40.61 13.38 -5.57
CA VAL A 294 40.18 11.98 -5.54
C VAL A 294 39.60 11.61 -4.18
N LYS A 295 40.21 12.06 -3.09
CA LYS A 295 39.71 11.87 -1.73
C LYS A 295 38.37 12.56 -1.53
N ASP A 296 38.13 13.74 -2.10
CA ASP A 296 36.95 14.58 -1.89
C ASP A 296 35.79 14.25 -2.85
N VAL A 297 36.04 13.63 -4.01
CA VAL A 297 35.01 13.31 -5.01
C VAL A 297 34.71 11.80 -5.06
N MET A 298 35.71 10.95 -4.79
CA MET A 298 35.60 9.48 -4.92
C MET A 298 35.86 8.78 -3.59
N HIS A 299 35.26 9.28 -2.51
CA HIS A 299 35.47 8.82 -1.14
C HIS A 299 35.46 7.29 -0.98
N GLU A 300 34.48 6.60 -1.57
CA GLU A 300 34.34 5.14 -1.45
C GLU A 300 35.37 4.37 -2.31
N ASP A 301 35.64 4.85 -3.54
CA ASP A 301 36.59 4.20 -4.45
C ASP A 301 38.04 4.34 -3.97
N TYR A 302 38.37 5.50 -3.39
CA TYR A 302 39.66 5.72 -2.74
C TYR A 302 39.86 4.75 -1.57
N THR A 303 38.86 4.59 -0.70
CA THR A 303 38.91 3.62 0.40
C THR A 303 39.11 2.20 -0.12
N ILE A 304 38.33 1.76 -1.10
CA ILE A 304 38.45 0.42 -1.70
C ILE A 304 39.86 0.21 -2.24
N SER A 305 40.39 1.17 -3.00
CA SER A 305 41.74 1.08 -3.57
C SER A 305 42.83 0.95 -2.50
N GLN A 306 42.70 1.66 -1.38
CA GLN A 306 43.66 1.60 -0.27
C GLN A 306 43.60 0.27 0.50
N LEU A 307 42.42 -0.35 0.58
CA LEU A 307 42.23 -1.63 1.27
C LEU A 307 42.57 -2.83 0.38
N LYS A 308 42.35 -2.71 -0.94
CA LYS A 308 42.55 -3.80 -1.92
C LYS A 308 44.02 -4.27 -1.97
N GLY A 309 44.98 -3.37 -1.76
CA GLY A 309 46.40 -3.71 -1.71
C GLY A 309 46.79 -4.65 -0.56
N ASP A 310 46.07 -4.58 0.57
CA ASP A 310 46.33 -5.39 1.77
C ASP A 310 45.19 -6.39 2.07
N ALA A 311 44.28 -6.63 1.11
CA ALA A 311 43.00 -7.33 1.35
C ALA A 311 43.13 -8.65 2.11
N LYS A 312 44.09 -9.51 1.71
CA LYS A 312 44.35 -10.79 2.38
C LYS A 312 44.80 -10.63 3.83
N LYS A 313 45.64 -9.64 4.13
CA LYS A 313 46.14 -9.37 5.50
C LYS A 313 45.06 -8.80 6.40
N LEU A 314 44.08 -8.11 5.80
CA LEU A 314 42.96 -7.47 6.49
C LEU A 314 41.73 -8.38 6.63
N GLY A 315 41.82 -9.65 6.20
CA GLY A 315 40.70 -10.60 6.28
C GLY A 315 39.53 -10.27 5.33
N ILE A 316 39.79 -9.51 4.26
CA ILE A 316 38.76 -9.16 3.26
C ILE A 316 38.57 -10.36 2.32
N LEU A 317 37.34 -10.86 2.24
CA LEU A 317 36.96 -11.95 1.32
C LEU A 317 36.75 -11.43 -0.11
N GLY A 318 36.18 -10.24 -0.23
CA GLY A 318 35.93 -9.60 -1.52
C GLY A 318 35.05 -8.36 -1.38
N PHE A 319 34.63 -7.81 -2.50
CA PHE A 319 33.66 -6.72 -2.56
C PHE A 319 32.37 -7.18 -3.23
N VAL A 320 31.24 -6.58 -2.86
CA VAL A 320 29.91 -6.99 -3.37
C VAL A 320 29.83 -6.99 -4.90
N TYR A 321 30.39 -5.97 -5.57
CA TYR A 321 30.44 -5.90 -7.04
C TYR A 321 31.31 -6.96 -7.71
N GLU A 322 32.22 -7.62 -6.97
CA GLU A 322 33.09 -8.68 -7.50
C GLU A 322 32.44 -10.06 -7.35
N VAL A 323 31.61 -10.27 -6.34
CA VAL A 323 31.04 -11.59 -6.00
C VAL A 323 29.63 -11.83 -6.55
N LEU A 324 28.92 -10.77 -6.92
CA LEU A 324 27.56 -10.85 -7.45
C LEU A 324 27.54 -10.63 -8.96
N SER A 325 26.73 -11.41 -9.66
CA SER A 325 26.47 -11.24 -11.09
C SER A 325 24.97 -11.37 -11.39
N TRP A 326 24.48 -10.77 -12.46
CA TRP A 326 23.06 -10.77 -12.83
C TRP A 326 22.89 -10.71 -14.34
N ASN A 327 21.69 -11.06 -14.81
CA ASN A 327 21.34 -10.87 -16.22
C ASN A 327 21.14 -9.37 -16.50
N LYS A 328 21.59 -8.90 -17.67
CA LYS A 328 21.42 -7.52 -18.15
C LYS A 328 19.98 -7.01 -18.02
N GLN A 329 18.98 -7.87 -18.23
CA GLN A 329 17.57 -7.52 -18.07
C GLN A 329 17.23 -6.95 -16.67
N TYR A 330 17.90 -7.40 -15.62
CA TYR A 330 17.61 -7.00 -14.24
C TYR A 330 18.63 -6.02 -13.66
N GLU A 331 19.61 -5.59 -14.46
CA GLU A 331 20.70 -4.73 -14.00
C GLU A 331 20.17 -3.44 -13.36
N ARG A 332 19.21 -2.76 -13.99
CA ARG A 332 18.64 -1.53 -13.43
C ARG A 332 17.94 -1.76 -12.09
N ALA A 333 17.21 -2.87 -11.96
CA ALA A 333 16.58 -3.25 -10.70
C ALA A 333 17.61 -3.51 -9.59
N VAL A 334 18.70 -4.21 -9.92
CA VAL A 334 19.80 -4.51 -8.99
C VAL A 334 20.57 -3.27 -8.59
N LEU A 335 20.89 -2.38 -9.54
CA LEU A 335 21.64 -1.15 -9.26
C LEU A 335 20.81 -0.15 -8.46
N ALA A 336 19.52 0.05 -8.81
CA ALA A 336 18.64 0.95 -8.07
C ALA A 336 18.44 0.53 -6.60
N THR A 337 18.49 -0.77 -6.32
CA THR A 337 18.29 -1.33 -4.98
C THR A 337 19.57 -1.45 -4.17
N CYS A 338 20.72 -1.66 -4.83
CA CYS A 338 22.01 -1.89 -4.19
C CYS A 338 22.99 -0.71 -4.33
N ALA A 339 22.57 0.45 -4.86
CA ALA A 339 23.46 1.59 -5.12
C ALA A 339 24.38 1.92 -3.94
N ASP A 340 23.82 1.85 -2.73
CA ASP A 340 24.53 2.09 -1.49
C ASP A 340 25.47 0.96 -1.07
N TRP A 341 25.16 -0.29 -1.39
CA TRP A 341 25.84 -1.48 -0.85
C TRP A 341 26.73 -2.20 -1.86
N ILE A 342 26.66 -1.84 -3.14
CA ILE A 342 27.39 -2.50 -4.23
C ILE A 342 28.92 -2.43 -4.04
N LYS A 343 29.41 -1.41 -3.34
CA LYS A 343 30.82 -1.18 -2.99
C LYS A 343 31.22 -1.72 -1.62
N ALA A 344 30.33 -2.40 -0.90
CA ALA A 344 30.63 -2.88 0.44
C ALA A 344 31.70 -3.99 0.44
N THR A 345 32.53 -3.99 1.48
CA THR A 345 33.56 -5.00 1.73
C THR A 345 32.97 -6.18 2.50
N ILE A 346 33.27 -7.40 2.06
CA ILE A 346 32.81 -8.64 2.69
C ILE A 346 33.94 -9.19 3.56
N VAL A 347 33.62 -9.51 4.81
CA VAL A 347 34.53 -10.10 5.80
C VAL A 347 33.90 -11.36 6.40
N PRO A 348 34.67 -12.32 6.92
CA PRO A 348 34.10 -13.58 7.44
C PRO A 348 33.22 -13.34 8.67
N ASP A 349 33.65 -12.47 9.59
CA ASP A 349 33.05 -12.30 10.90
C ASP A 349 33.07 -10.88 11.47
N PHE A 350 32.39 -10.70 12.61
CA PHE A 350 32.30 -9.43 13.30
C PHE A 350 33.66 -8.96 13.89
N GLU A 351 34.54 -9.89 14.29
CA GLU A 351 35.87 -9.55 14.82
C GLU A 351 36.75 -8.92 13.73
N THR A 352 36.72 -9.50 12.54
CA THR A 352 37.39 -8.98 11.34
C THR A 352 36.79 -7.63 10.92
N LEU A 353 35.47 -7.47 11.04
CA LEU A 353 34.81 -6.18 10.80
C LEU A 353 35.34 -5.08 11.72
N VAL A 354 35.41 -5.34 13.04
CA VAL A 354 35.90 -4.37 14.02
C VAL A 354 37.36 -4.02 13.76
N SER A 355 38.18 -5.04 13.46
CA SER A 355 39.60 -4.87 13.11
C SER A 355 39.77 -4.01 11.85
N LEU A 356 39.01 -4.30 10.79
CA LEU A 356 39.04 -3.54 9.54
C LEU A 356 38.55 -2.10 9.73
N ALA A 357 37.50 -1.89 10.54
CA ALA A 357 37.02 -0.55 10.89
C ALA A 357 38.09 0.26 11.63
N GLN A 358 38.86 -0.37 12.54
CA GLN A 358 39.97 0.29 13.22
C GLN A 358 41.09 0.66 12.25
N VAL A 359 41.43 -0.22 11.30
CA VAL A 359 42.41 0.08 10.25
C VAL A 359 41.95 1.26 9.39
N ALA A 360 40.68 1.30 9.00
CA ALA A 360 40.11 2.40 8.22
C ALA A 360 40.20 3.74 8.98
N ARG A 361 39.89 3.75 10.28
CA ARG A 361 40.03 4.94 11.15
C ARG A 361 41.49 5.39 11.27
N ASN A 362 42.41 4.46 11.54
CA ASN A 362 43.83 4.77 11.68
C ASN A 362 44.43 5.34 10.38
N ARG A 363 43.99 4.82 9.22
CA ARG A 363 44.39 5.30 7.89
C ARG A 363 43.62 6.55 7.43
N ARG A 364 42.69 7.09 8.24
CA ARG A 364 41.82 8.23 7.92
C ARG A 364 41.08 8.07 6.59
N LEU A 365 40.54 6.87 6.34
CA LEU A 365 39.75 6.58 5.15
C LEU A 365 38.34 7.20 5.30
N PRO A 366 37.79 7.87 4.26
CA PRO A 366 36.62 8.72 4.40
C PRO A 366 35.29 7.96 4.59
N LYS A 367 35.03 6.91 3.80
CA LYS A 367 33.79 6.12 3.90
C LYS A 367 34.04 4.65 3.53
N LEU A 368 33.49 3.75 4.32
CA LEU A 368 33.59 2.30 4.16
C LEU A 368 32.30 1.62 4.65
N LYS A 369 31.78 0.66 3.89
CA LYS A 369 30.70 -0.25 4.33
C LYS A 369 31.26 -1.66 4.41
N ILE A 370 30.94 -2.36 5.49
CA ILE A 370 31.47 -3.70 5.77
C ILE A 370 30.29 -4.63 6.05
N ILE A 371 30.27 -5.80 5.43
CA ILE A 371 29.27 -6.84 5.63
C ILE A 371 29.96 -8.08 6.20
N PRO A 372 29.68 -8.46 7.46
CA PRO A 372 30.19 -9.70 8.06
C PRO A 372 29.33 -10.89 7.61
N LEU A 373 29.94 -11.84 6.91
CA LEU A 373 29.24 -12.96 6.27
C LEU A 373 28.51 -13.85 7.29
N ASN A 374 29.15 -14.14 8.43
CA ASN A 374 28.59 -15.03 9.45
C ASN A 374 27.47 -14.39 10.32
N ALA A 375 27.29 -13.07 10.25
CA ALA A 375 26.34 -12.34 11.08
C ALA A 375 25.11 -11.86 10.29
N ILE A 376 24.94 -12.34 9.05
CA ILE A 376 23.74 -12.11 8.26
C ILE A 376 22.63 -13.06 8.75
N PRO A 377 21.50 -12.52 9.23
CA PRO A 377 20.39 -13.36 9.65
C PRO A 377 19.75 -14.08 8.45
N GLU A 378 19.31 -15.32 8.65
CA GLU A 378 18.54 -16.00 7.61
C GLU A 378 17.13 -15.38 7.54
N PHE A 379 16.84 -14.74 6.41
CA PHE A 379 15.55 -14.11 6.14
C PHE A 379 14.90 -14.75 4.90
N ARG A 380 13.59 -15.04 5.01
CA ARG A 380 12.76 -15.49 3.88
C ARG A 380 11.46 -14.71 3.86
N MET A 381 11.28 -13.90 2.82
CA MET A 381 10.05 -13.15 2.62
C MET A 381 8.92 -14.07 2.15
N LYS A 382 7.73 -13.92 2.74
CA LYS A 382 6.51 -14.51 2.20
C LYS A 382 6.00 -13.64 1.07
N MET A 383 5.86 -14.22 -0.13
CA MET A 383 5.39 -13.49 -1.31
C MET A 383 3.89 -13.16 -1.18
N PRO A 384 3.47 -11.92 -1.48
CA PRO A 384 2.06 -11.56 -1.56
C PRO A 384 1.38 -12.21 -2.78
N LYS A 385 0.06 -12.43 -2.70
CA LYS A 385 -0.75 -12.95 -3.80
C LYS A 385 -1.34 -11.79 -4.61
N THR A 386 -0.51 -11.10 -5.39
CA THR A 386 -0.92 -9.98 -6.25
C THR A 386 -0.44 -10.20 -7.69
N SER A 387 -1.16 -9.64 -8.66
CA SER A 387 -0.78 -9.67 -10.08
C SER A 387 0.39 -8.73 -10.37
N GLY A 388 1.25 -9.07 -11.34
CA GLY A 388 2.40 -8.23 -11.76
C GLY A 388 3.73 -8.51 -11.04
N LEU A 389 3.76 -9.54 -10.20
CA LEU A 389 4.96 -10.01 -9.48
C LEU A 389 5.80 -10.95 -10.33
N LEU A 390 7.12 -10.72 -10.36
CA LEU A 390 8.08 -11.64 -10.99
C LEU A 390 8.76 -12.55 -9.96
N GLY A 391 9.01 -12.06 -8.75
CA GLY A 391 9.63 -12.86 -7.68
C GLY A 391 10.38 -12.02 -6.67
N VAL A 392 11.21 -12.66 -5.85
CA VAL A 392 12.17 -11.97 -4.97
C VAL A 392 13.41 -11.64 -5.77
N LEU A 393 13.92 -10.41 -5.66
CA LEU A 393 15.06 -9.96 -6.47
C LEU A 393 16.32 -10.80 -6.24
N SER A 394 16.51 -11.36 -5.03
CA SER A 394 17.64 -12.26 -4.73
C SER A 394 17.72 -13.48 -5.64
N ASP A 395 16.59 -13.96 -6.16
CA ASP A 395 16.55 -15.15 -7.03
C ASP A 395 17.03 -14.85 -8.46
N TYR A 396 17.14 -13.56 -8.80
CA TYR A 396 17.61 -13.06 -10.09
C TYR A 396 19.09 -12.62 -10.06
N VAL A 397 19.77 -12.83 -8.94
CA VAL A 397 21.20 -12.57 -8.74
C VAL A 397 21.94 -13.91 -8.56
N LYS A 398 23.10 -14.04 -9.19
CA LYS A 398 23.97 -15.23 -9.17
C LYS A 398 25.25 -14.94 -8.38
N CYS A 399 25.62 -15.88 -7.51
CA CYS A 399 26.87 -15.85 -6.76
C CYS A 399 27.28 -17.27 -6.34
N ASP A 400 28.52 -17.44 -5.87
CA ASP A 400 28.96 -18.71 -5.29
C ASP A 400 28.20 -19.03 -4.00
N ARG A 401 28.12 -20.32 -3.67
CA ARG A 401 27.32 -20.83 -2.55
C ARG A 401 27.64 -20.16 -1.21
N GLU A 402 28.90 -19.80 -1.00
CA GLU A 402 29.36 -19.10 0.21
C GLU A 402 28.81 -17.67 0.34
N TYR A 403 28.47 -17.01 -0.78
CA TYR A 403 27.95 -15.64 -0.80
C TYR A 403 26.42 -15.55 -0.94
N LEU A 404 25.70 -16.68 -0.92
CA LEU A 404 24.23 -16.68 -0.91
C LEU A 404 23.63 -15.83 0.23
N PRO A 405 24.19 -15.81 1.46
CA PRO A 405 23.73 -14.89 2.50
C PRO A 405 23.80 -13.42 2.09
N ILE A 406 24.82 -13.02 1.31
CA ILE A 406 24.97 -11.64 0.81
C ILE A 406 23.86 -11.28 -0.16
N ALA A 407 23.56 -12.16 -1.12
CA ALA A 407 22.47 -11.93 -2.08
C ALA A 407 21.11 -11.80 -1.37
N ARG A 408 20.86 -12.63 -0.35
CA ARG A 408 19.63 -12.56 0.46
C ARG A 408 19.57 -11.33 1.35
N PHE A 409 20.69 -10.92 1.95
CA PHE A 409 20.77 -9.70 2.76
C PHE A 409 20.40 -8.46 1.94
N LEU A 410 20.95 -8.36 0.73
CA LEU A 410 20.77 -7.20 -0.14
C LEU A 410 19.42 -7.17 -0.85
N PHE A 411 18.92 -8.33 -1.28
CA PHE A 411 17.79 -8.41 -2.21
C PHE A 411 16.64 -9.30 -1.73
N GLY A 412 16.80 -10.03 -0.63
CA GLY A 412 15.83 -11.03 -0.17
C GLY A 412 14.52 -10.45 0.37
N ASN A 413 14.49 -9.15 0.66
CA ASN A 413 13.29 -8.41 1.09
C ASN A 413 12.72 -7.49 -0.01
N ILE A 414 13.19 -7.63 -1.25
CA ILE A 414 12.80 -6.78 -2.37
C ILE A 414 12.01 -7.60 -3.39
N ILE A 415 10.81 -7.15 -3.71
CA ILE A 415 9.95 -7.76 -4.71
C ILE A 415 10.25 -7.15 -6.08
N LEU A 416 10.56 -8.01 -7.05
CA LEU A 416 10.72 -7.61 -8.44
C LEU A 416 9.36 -7.64 -9.16
N THR A 417 9.06 -6.58 -9.89
CA THR A 417 7.80 -6.37 -10.62
C THR A 417 8.04 -6.00 -12.07
N GLN A 418 7.02 -6.18 -12.91
CA GLN A 418 7.12 -5.85 -14.33
C GLN A 418 7.14 -4.33 -14.58
N THR A 419 6.35 -3.54 -13.84
CA THR A 419 6.20 -2.10 -14.05
C THR A 419 6.38 -1.28 -12.77
N GLY A 420 6.80 -0.01 -12.89
CA GLY A 420 6.90 0.90 -11.75
C GLY A 420 5.56 1.14 -11.03
N LYS A 421 4.42 1.00 -11.74
CA LYS A 421 3.09 1.09 -11.12
C LYS A 421 2.84 -0.06 -10.15
N ASP A 422 3.22 -1.28 -10.52
CA ASP A 422 3.09 -2.46 -9.67
C ASP A 422 4.01 -2.34 -8.44
N ALA A 423 5.26 -1.88 -8.64
CA ALA A 423 6.18 -1.60 -7.54
C ALA A 423 5.62 -0.57 -6.55
N HIS A 424 5.03 0.51 -7.06
CA HIS A 424 4.43 1.55 -6.23
C HIS A 424 3.23 1.04 -5.41
N GLN A 425 2.38 0.19 -6.00
CA GLN A 425 1.25 -0.42 -5.28
C GLN A 425 1.74 -1.32 -4.14
N LEU A 426 2.79 -2.11 -4.36
CA LEU A 426 3.38 -2.96 -3.32
C LEU A 426 4.03 -2.16 -2.20
N SER A 427 4.67 -1.03 -2.53
CA SER A 427 5.20 -0.09 -1.53
C SER A 427 4.11 0.42 -0.60
N LYS A 428 2.94 0.80 -1.12
CA LYS A 428 1.77 1.18 -0.30
C LYS A 428 1.29 0.06 0.61
N ALA A 429 1.39 -1.19 0.15
CA ALA A 429 1.08 -2.37 0.95
C ALA A 429 2.17 -2.74 1.98
N GLY A 430 3.28 -2.00 2.02
CA GLY A 430 4.34 -2.17 3.00
C GLY A 430 5.50 -3.07 2.57
N TYR A 431 5.62 -3.39 1.28
CA TYR A 431 6.75 -4.15 0.74
C TYR A 431 7.79 -3.24 0.09
N LYS A 432 9.07 -3.64 0.10
CA LYS A 432 10.05 -3.00 -0.77
C LYS A 432 9.89 -3.61 -2.16
N ALA A 433 9.80 -2.77 -3.18
CA ALA A 433 9.55 -3.25 -4.53
C ALA A 433 10.32 -2.45 -5.57
N VAL A 434 10.74 -3.13 -6.63
CA VAL A 434 11.44 -2.53 -7.75
C VAL A 434 10.85 -3.04 -9.06
N SER A 435 10.79 -2.19 -10.08
CA SER A 435 10.48 -2.62 -11.43
C SER A 435 11.72 -3.15 -12.16
N ILE A 436 11.55 -3.91 -13.24
CA ILE A 436 12.67 -4.27 -14.15
C ILE A 436 13.44 -3.02 -14.61
N ASN A 437 12.75 -1.88 -14.77
CA ASN A 437 13.35 -0.63 -15.25
C ASN A 437 14.15 0.14 -14.18
N GLY A 438 14.20 -0.33 -12.93
CA GLY A 438 14.98 0.30 -11.86
C GLY A 438 14.21 1.37 -11.07
N GLU A 439 12.88 1.35 -11.10
CA GLU A 439 12.03 2.20 -10.26
C GLU A 439 11.86 1.53 -8.89
N PHE A 440 12.68 1.93 -7.91
CA PHE A 440 12.70 1.33 -6.58
C PHE A 440 11.91 2.17 -5.57
N PHE A 441 11.08 1.50 -4.78
CA PHE A 441 10.28 2.08 -3.71
C PHE A 441 10.54 1.38 -2.37
N GLU A 442 10.82 2.19 -1.35
CA GLU A 442 10.88 1.73 0.04
C GLU A 442 9.48 1.47 0.62
N SER A 443 9.40 0.63 1.65
CA SER A 443 8.12 0.25 2.29
C SER A 443 7.38 1.45 2.87
N LYS A 444 6.09 1.62 2.52
CA LYS A 444 5.22 2.73 2.97
C LYS A 444 5.76 4.14 2.66
N THR A 445 6.64 4.26 1.67
CA THR A 445 7.20 5.55 1.25
C THR A 445 6.66 5.94 -0.11
N ASN A 446 6.47 7.25 -0.32
CA ASN A 446 6.15 7.81 -1.64
C ASN A 446 7.40 8.26 -2.40
N ALA A 447 8.58 8.10 -1.80
CA ALA A 447 9.86 8.42 -2.43
C ALA A 447 10.26 7.28 -3.38
N ILE A 448 10.86 7.66 -4.51
CA ILE A 448 11.33 6.74 -5.53
C ILE A 448 12.83 6.94 -5.74
N THR A 449 13.56 5.84 -5.80
CA THR A 449 14.93 5.83 -6.30
C THR A 449 14.88 5.32 -7.74
N ILE A 450 15.38 6.13 -8.67
CA ILE A 450 15.49 5.74 -10.08
C ILE A 450 16.96 5.78 -10.44
N ASP A 451 17.47 4.66 -10.97
CA ASP A 451 18.77 4.68 -11.62
C ASP A 451 18.62 5.27 -13.03
N ILE A 452 18.92 6.57 -13.15
CA ILE A 452 18.82 7.33 -14.42
C ILE A 452 20.11 7.20 -15.24
N ASN A 453 21.02 6.27 -14.88
CA ASN A 453 22.31 6.19 -15.53
C ASN A 453 22.16 5.95 -17.04
N SER A 454 22.45 6.99 -17.81
CA SER A 454 22.62 6.96 -19.26
C SER A 454 24.06 6.54 -19.53
N LYS A 455 24.30 5.24 -19.65
CA LYS A 455 25.42 4.75 -20.45
C LYS A 455 24.89 4.04 -21.67
#